data_AF-A0A1N7FT92-F1
#
_entry.id   AF-A0A1N7FT92-F1
#
_cell.length_a   1.000
_cell.length_b   1.000
_cell.length_c   1.000
_cell.angle_alpha   90.00
_cell.angle_beta   90.00
_cell.angle_gamma   90.00
#
_symmetry.space_group_name_H-M   'P 1'
#
loop_
_entity.id
_entity.type
_entity.pdbx_description
1 polymer ?
#
loop_
_entity_poly.entity_id
_entity_poly.type
_entity_poly.pdbx_seq_one_letter_code
_entity_poly.pdbx_strand_id
1 'polypeptide(L)'
;MKLPPRLTQPVDQTLVSPPVPIPAPVQVMAGAGAGAVEFDRVVPPSGNLQVAGKQFWLGPARSGVRVTFWADTDVIHLLIAGSRIKTIRSHLSVADLAMLLRQGGRPAGPSPLPLDTAGRPGAVEVDRTVNRDGKVSLGQQVVLAAEILAGRRVGVRIDPATLAFFDPETRQLLRTRPNPLTPQQIIGLRGARPAGPPPQPSTEPVRVQRRASNSGVVMVAWQKVALGRVHAGKTVTITVSDTELAIECDDGLRTIRRTNDHPVTRIKAHRPRKVALDG
;
A
#
# COMPACT_ATOMS: atom_id res chain seq x y z
N MET A 1 50.56 -73.59 -30.64
CA MET A 1 49.79 -73.22 -29.43
C MET A 1 50.61 -72.24 -28.61
N LYS A 2 49.95 -71.23 -28.00
CA LYS A 2 50.47 -70.02 -27.31
C LYS A 2 50.92 -68.86 -28.21
N LEU A 3 49.98 -67.93 -28.41
CA LEU A 3 50.15 -66.58 -28.95
C LEU A 3 51.08 -65.71 -28.06
N PRO A 4 51.75 -64.70 -28.62
CA PRO A 4 52.64 -63.79 -27.89
C PRO A 4 51.89 -62.72 -27.07
N PRO A 5 52.51 -62.18 -26.00
CA PRO A 5 51.94 -61.11 -25.20
C PRO A 5 51.93 -59.78 -25.96
N ARG A 6 50.76 -59.13 -25.99
CA ARG A 6 50.50 -57.84 -26.63
C ARG A 6 51.22 -56.70 -25.92
N LEU A 7 51.77 -55.81 -26.73
CA LEU A 7 52.30 -54.49 -26.40
C LEU A 7 51.30 -53.66 -25.58
N THR A 8 51.76 -53.18 -24.43
CA THR A 8 51.10 -52.15 -23.63
C THR A 8 51.27 -50.80 -24.33
N GLN A 9 50.20 -50.25 -24.89
CA GLN A 9 50.14 -48.84 -25.27
C GLN A 9 49.55 -48.04 -24.10
N PRO A 10 50.09 -46.86 -23.75
CA PRO A 10 49.49 -46.00 -22.76
C PRO A 10 48.20 -45.40 -23.34
N VAL A 11 47.09 -45.58 -22.62
CA VAL A 11 45.86 -44.83 -22.87
C VAL A 11 46.12 -43.40 -22.45
N ASP A 12 46.18 -42.51 -23.43
CA ASP A 12 46.14 -41.07 -23.24
C ASP A 12 44.80 -40.74 -22.55
N GLN A 13 44.85 -40.45 -21.25
CA GLN A 13 43.69 -40.00 -20.49
C GLN A 13 43.41 -38.55 -20.88
N THR A 14 42.67 -38.36 -21.97
CA THR A 14 42.05 -37.06 -22.21
C THR A 14 41.08 -36.81 -21.07
N LEU A 15 41.46 -35.88 -20.17
CA LEU A 15 40.64 -35.39 -19.07
C LEU A 15 39.29 -34.91 -19.64
N VAL A 16 38.25 -35.71 -19.48
CA VAL A 16 36.87 -35.27 -19.70
C VAL A 16 36.59 -34.21 -18.64
N SER A 17 36.59 -32.95 -19.05
CA SER A 17 36.14 -31.86 -18.20
C SER A 17 34.67 -32.11 -17.80
N PRO A 18 34.26 -31.90 -16.54
CA PRO A 18 32.87 -32.01 -16.17
C PRO A 18 32.05 -31.01 -17.01
N PRO A 19 30.84 -31.36 -17.46
CA PRO A 19 30.02 -30.42 -18.21
C PRO A 19 29.78 -29.19 -17.33
N VAL A 20 30.19 -28.03 -17.84
CA VAL A 20 29.81 -26.74 -17.27
C VAL A 20 28.28 -26.74 -17.20
N PRO A 21 27.66 -26.54 -16.01
CA PRO A 21 26.22 -26.47 -15.94
C PRO A 21 25.76 -25.30 -16.80
N ILE A 22 25.08 -25.63 -17.89
CA ILE A 22 24.36 -24.65 -18.71
C ILE A 22 23.45 -23.91 -17.72
N PRO A 23 23.56 -22.58 -17.57
CA PRO A 23 22.65 -21.85 -16.71
C PRO A 23 21.24 -22.17 -17.20
N ALA A 24 20.44 -22.76 -16.31
CA ALA A 24 19.03 -23.02 -16.59
C ALA A 24 18.43 -21.73 -17.15
N PRO A 25 17.62 -21.79 -18.23
CA PRO A 25 16.96 -20.60 -18.72
C PRO A 25 16.23 -20.00 -17.52
N VAL A 26 16.59 -18.75 -17.19
CA VAL A 26 15.87 -17.96 -16.20
C VAL A 26 14.42 -18.07 -16.59
N GLN A 27 13.63 -18.80 -15.81
CA GLN A 27 12.19 -18.87 -16.03
C GLN A 27 11.69 -17.46 -15.80
N VAL A 28 11.56 -16.70 -16.89
CA VAL A 28 10.83 -15.44 -16.91
C VAL A 28 9.43 -15.81 -16.46
N MET A 29 9.12 -15.51 -15.20
CA MET A 29 7.80 -15.70 -14.64
C MET A 29 6.80 -15.05 -15.60
N ALA A 30 6.01 -15.89 -16.27
CA ALA A 30 4.97 -15.48 -17.18
C ALA A 30 3.91 -14.72 -16.36
N GLY A 31 4.01 -13.39 -16.40
CA GLY A 31 3.10 -12.44 -15.79
C GLY A 31 3.47 -10.98 -16.08
N ALA A 32 4.29 -10.72 -17.10
CA ALA A 32 4.79 -9.39 -17.44
C ALA A 32 4.34 -9.02 -18.87
N GLY A 33 3.92 -7.77 -19.07
CA GLY A 33 3.31 -7.27 -20.30
C GLY A 33 4.15 -7.52 -21.54
N ALA A 34 3.84 -8.60 -22.26
CA ALA A 34 4.49 -8.95 -23.52
C ALA A 34 4.08 -7.93 -24.60
N GLY A 35 4.87 -6.86 -24.74
CA GLY A 35 4.72 -5.85 -25.79
C GLY A 35 4.63 -4.40 -25.30
N ALA A 36 4.53 -4.15 -23.99
CA ALA A 36 4.48 -2.79 -23.45
C ALA A 36 5.87 -2.11 -23.48
N VAL A 37 5.88 -0.80 -23.69
CA VAL A 37 7.10 0.01 -23.84
C VAL A 37 7.09 1.17 -22.84
N GLU A 38 8.22 1.38 -22.19
CA GLU A 38 8.48 2.54 -21.35
C GLU A 38 9.46 3.51 -22.02
N PHE A 39 9.20 4.81 -21.89
CA PHE A 39 10.13 5.83 -22.36
C PHE A 39 9.89 7.15 -21.65
N ASP A 40 10.93 7.98 -21.58
CA ASP A 40 10.86 9.27 -20.90
C ASP A 40 10.78 10.44 -21.89
N ARG A 41 10.03 11.47 -21.52
CA ARG A 41 9.96 12.76 -22.23
C ARG A 41 9.97 13.92 -21.25
N VAL A 42 10.61 15.02 -21.64
CA VAL A 42 10.58 16.27 -20.86
C VAL A 42 9.44 17.15 -21.37
N VAL A 43 8.61 17.65 -20.47
CA VAL A 43 7.48 18.52 -20.83
C VAL A 43 8.02 19.83 -21.43
N PRO A 44 7.64 20.20 -22.67
CA PRO A 44 8.09 21.44 -23.30
C PRO A 44 7.46 22.67 -22.61
N PRO A 45 7.97 23.89 -22.88
CA PRO A 45 7.38 25.14 -22.36
C PRO A 45 5.88 25.30 -22.67
N SER A 46 5.41 24.77 -23.80
CA SER A 46 4.00 24.77 -24.17
C SER A 46 3.13 23.88 -23.27
N GLY A 47 3.72 22.95 -22.51
CA GLY A 47 3.00 21.98 -21.71
C GLY A 47 2.33 20.86 -22.51
N ASN A 48 2.54 20.79 -23.83
CA ASN A 48 1.93 19.79 -24.71
C ASN A 48 2.99 18.86 -25.31
N LEU A 49 2.98 17.59 -24.90
CA LEU A 49 3.88 16.56 -25.41
C LEU A 49 3.33 15.90 -26.69
N GLN A 50 4.21 15.42 -27.55
CA GLN A 50 3.82 14.58 -28.69
C GLN A 50 4.52 13.22 -28.67
N VAL A 51 3.77 12.16 -28.93
CA VAL A 51 4.28 10.78 -29.10
C VAL A 51 3.52 10.15 -30.25
N ALA A 52 4.23 9.60 -31.25
CA ALA A 52 3.64 8.92 -32.40
C ALA A 52 2.48 9.70 -33.06
N GLY A 53 2.65 11.02 -33.22
CA GLY A 53 1.64 11.92 -33.81
C GLY A 53 0.43 12.21 -32.92
N LYS A 54 0.45 11.83 -31.63
CA LYS A 54 -0.62 12.11 -30.66
C LYS A 54 -0.15 13.10 -29.60
N GLN A 55 -1.04 13.99 -29.19
CA GLN A 55 -0.77 15.06 -28.24
C GLN A 55 -1.18 14.72 -26.81
N PHE A 56 -0.37 15.13 -25.85
CA PHE A 56 -0.55 14.87 -24.42
C PHE A 56 -0.41 16.18 -23.64
N TRP A 57 -1.54 16.80 -23.32
CA TRP A 57 -1.58 18.01 -22.51
C TRP A 57 -1.26 17.74 -21.04
N LEU A 58 -0.26 18.43 -20.52
CA LEU A 58 0.19 18.42 -19.12
C LEU A 58 0.24 19.82 -18.49
N GLY A 59 0.15 20.86 -19.32
CA GLY A 59 0.12 22.26 -18.90
C GLY A 59 1.51 22.88 -18.72
N PRO A 60 1.69 24.18 -19.01
CA PRO A 60 2.98 24.87 -18.91
C PRO A 60 3.63 24.82 -17.52
N ALA A 61 2.81 24.72 -16.45
CA ALA A 61 3.29 24.61 -15.07
C ALA A 61 4.17 23.38 -14.79
N ARG A 62 4.16 22.38 -15.69
CA ARG A 62 5.00 21.19 -15.61
C ARG A 62 6.19 21.23 -16.56
N SER A 63 6.49 22.37 -17.20
CA SER A 63 7.63 22.51 -18.11
C SER A 63 8.94 22.08 -17.43
N GLY A 64 9.80 21.40 -18.18
CA GLY A 64 11.07 20.87 -17.68
C GLY A 64 10.95 19.60 -16.84
N VAL A 65 9.75 19.20 -16.42
CA VAL A 65 9.55 17.96 -15.67
C VAL A 65 9.69 16.75 -16.59
N ARG A 66 10.44 15.74 -16.16
CA ARG A 66 10.52 14.45 -16.84
C ARG A 66 9.29 13.60 -16.52
N VAL A 67 8.64 13.12 -17.56
CA VAL A 67 7.47 12.24 -17.51
C VAL A 67 7.84 10.91 -18.13
N THR A 68 7.56 9.84 -17.40
CA THR A 68 7.68 8.47 -17.90
C THR A 68 6.36 8.05 -18.51
N PHE A 69 6.40 7.57 -19.74
CA PHE A 69 5.30 6.90 -20.41
C PHE A 69 5.47 5.41 -20.21
N TRP A 70 4.40 4.75 -19.76
CA TRP A 70 4.22 3.30 -19.88
C TRP A 70 3.09 3.10 -20.88
N ALA A 71 3.33 2.37 -21.97
CA ALA A 71 2.37 2.25 -23.07
C ALA A 71 2.27 0.81 -23.58
N ASP A 72 1.05 0.31 -23.71
CA ASP A 72 0.73 -0.87 -24.51
C ASP A 72 -0.28 -0.50 -25.61
N THR A 73 -0.87 -1.51 -26.26
CA THR A 73 -1.88 -1.31 -27.31
C THR A 73 -3.23 -0.86 -26.79
N ASP A 74 -3.47 -0.96 -25.48
CA ASP A 74 -4.75 -0.67 -24.84
C ASP A 74 -4.76 0.62 -24.02
N VAL A 75 -3.66 0.95 -23.35
CA VAL A 75 -3.56 2.04 -22.39
C VAL A 75 -2.18 2.69 -22.38
N ILE A 76 -2.17 4.00 -22.13
CA ILE A 76 -0.96 4.78 -21.85
C ILE A 76 -1.10 5.38 -20.45
N HIS A 77 -0.11 5.09 -19.60
CA HIS A 77 0.04 5.71 -18.30
C HIS A 77 1.16 6.73 -18.34
N LEU A 78 0.88 7.92 -17.81
CA LEU A 78 1.85 9.00 -17.65
C LEU A 78 2.21 9.06 -16.17
N LEU A 79 3.50 8.98 -15.87
CA LEU A 79 4.03 8.97 -14.51
C LEU A 79 5.03 10.11 -14.29
N ILE A 80 5.01 10.67 -13.08
CA ILE A 80 6.04 11.60 -12.59
C ILE A 80 6.57 11.03 -11.27
N ALA A 81 7.89 10.84 -11.19
CA ALA A 81 8.54 10.22 -10.02
C ALA A 81 7.85 8.91 -9.58
N GLY A 82 7.50 8.05 -10.55
CA GLY A 82 6.81 6.77 -10.31
C GLY A 82 5.32 6.88 -9.95
N SER A 83 4.79 8.09 -9.75
CA SER A 83 3.36 8.31 -9.47
C SER A 83 2.58 8.59 -10.74
N ARG A 84 1.50 7.83 -10.96
CA ARG A 84 0.67 7.98 -12.15
C ARG A 84 -0.19 9.23 -12.08
N ILE A 85 -0.02 10.12 -13.05
CA ILE A 85 -0.77 11.37 -13.15
C ILE A 85 -1.96 11.29 -14.10
N LYS A 86 -1.89 10.43 -15.13
CA LYS A 86 -2.94 10.27 -16.13
C LYS A 86 -2.92 8.87 -16.72
N THR A 87 -4.12 8.37 -17.04
CA THR A 87 -4.35 7.14 -17.80
C THR A 87 -5.22 7.49 -18.98
N ILE A 88 -4.87 7.00 -20.16
CA ILE A 88 -5.59 7.27 -21.42
C ILE A 88 -5.67 5.96 -22.20
N ARG A 89 -6.76 5.72 -22.95
CA ARG A 89 -6.76 4.65 -23.96
C ARG A 89 -5.61 4.86 -24.93
N SER A 90 -4.90 3.78 -25.22
CA SER A 90 -3.90 3.76 -26.27
C SER A 90 -4.59 3.61 -27.62
N HIS A 91 -3.99 4.26 -28.61
CA HIS A 91 -4.27 4.03 -30.03
C HIS A 91 -3.00 3.60 -30.76
N LEU A 92 -1.97 3.17 -30.01
CA LEU A 92 -0.70 2.72 -30.56
C LEU A 92 -0.85 1.29 -31.05
N SER A 93 -0.42 1.06 -32.27
CA SER A 93 -0.27 -0.29 -32.82
C SER A 93 1.01 -0.95 -32.30
N VAL A 94 1.14 -2.26 -32.52
CA VAL A 94 2.39 -2.99 -32.24
C VAL A 94 3.58 -2.39 -33.02
N ALA A 95 3.34 -1.88 -34.22
CA ALA A 95 4.38 -1.20 -35.02
C ALA A 95 4.83 0.13 -34.38
N ASP A 96 3.89 0.89 -33.81
CA ASP A 96 4.22 2.13 -33.09
C ASP A 96 5.05 1.82 -31.83
N LEU A 97 4.70 0.78 -31.09
CA LEU A 97 5.47 0.33 -29.91
C LEU A 97 6.88 -0.12 -30.31
N ALA A 98 7.02 -0.88 -31.41
CA ALA A 98 8.32 -1.26 -31.94
C ALA A 98 9.18 -0.05 -32.37
N MET A 99 8.55 0.99 -32.94
CA MET A 99 9.22 2.24 -33.27
C MET A 99 9.67 3.00 -32.02
N LEU A 100 8.84 3.04 -30.96
CA LEU A 100 9.22 3.67 -29.70
C LEU A 100 10.42 2.98 -29.03
N LEU A 101 10.50 1.65 -29.09
CA LEU A 101 11.69 0.90 -28.66
C LEU A 101 12.94 1.33 -29.45
N ARG A 102 12.84 1.42 -30.78
CA ARG A 102 13.95 1.87 -31.64
C ARG A 102 14.39 3.31 -31.36
N GLN A 103 13.48 4.16 -30.87
CA GLN A 103 13.74 5.55 -30.51
C GLN A 103 14.24 5.74 -29.06
N GLY A 104 14.77 4.68 -28.45
CA GLY A 104 15.34 4.72 -27.10
C GLY A 104 14.33 4.41 -25.98
N GLY A 105 13.14 3.89 -26.31
CA GLY A 105 12.28 3.23 -25.34
C GLY A 105 12.86 1.89 -24.89
N ARG A 106 12.38 1.40 -23.76
CA ARG A 106 12.77 0.11 -23.16
C ARG A 106 11.55 -0.78 -22.98
N PRO A 107 11.72 -2.11 -22.91
CA PRO A 107 10.64 -2.99 -22.46
C PRO A 107 10.09 -2.50 -21.13
N ALA A 108 8.78 -2.35 -21.05
CA ALA A 108 8.15 -1.83 -19.85
C ALA A 108 8.17 -2.84 -18.69
N GLY A 109 8.18 -2.32 -17.46
CA GLY A 109 7.89 -3.14 -16.29
C GLY A 109 6.41 -3.53 -16.21
N PRO A 110 5.98 -4.18 -15.11
CA PRO A 110 4.56 -4.43 -14.85
C PRO A 110 3.73 -3.14 -14.97
N SER A 111 2.47 -3.26 -15.39
CA SER A 111 1.60 -2.08 -15.49
C SER A 111 1.52 -1.35 -14.16
N PRO A 112 1.65 0.00 -14.14
CA PRO A 112 1.53 0.80 -12.93
C PRO A 112 0.11 0.79 -12.34
N LEU A 113 -0.86 0.25 -13.07
CA LEU A 113 -2.03 -0.35 -12.46
C LEU A 113 -1.78 -1.85 -12.32
N PRO A 114 -1.57 -2.37 -11.11
CA PRO A 114 -1.47 -3.80 -10.95
C PRO A 114 -2.80 -4.41 -11.40
N LEU A 115 -2.74 -5.36 -12.33
CA LEU A 115 -3.71 -6.42 -12.38
C LEU A 115 -3.18 -7.52 -11.45
N ASP A 116 -4.02 -8.08 -10.59
CA ASP A 116 -3.67 -9.28 -9.83
C ASP A 116 -3.40 -10.45 -10.79
N THR A 117 -2.89 -11.56 -10.26
CA THR A 117 -2.56 -12.75 -11.06
C THR A 117 -3.76 -13.32 -11.83
N ALA A 118 -4.98 -12.90 -11.50
CA ALA A 118 -6.23 -13.26 -12.17
C ALA A 118 -6.76 -12.16 -13.13
N GLY A 119 -5.97 -11.11 -13.39
CA GLY A 119 -6.35 -10.03 -14.29
C GLY A 119 -7.32 -8.99 -13.70
N ARG A 120 -7.56 -8.98 -12.39
CA ARG A 120 -8.44 -8.00 -11.69
C ARG A 120 -7.61 -6.81 -11.19
N PRO A 121 -8.18 -5.63 -10.93
CA PRO A 121 -7.39 -4.53 -10.36
C PRO A 121 -6.78 -4.95 -9.01
N GLY A 122 -5.46 -5.05 -8.96
CA GLY A 122 -4.70 -5.22 -7.74
C GLY A 122 -4.84 -4.01 -6.83
N ALA A 123 -4.46 -4.17 -5.56
CA ALA A 123 -4.57 -3.08 -4.61
C ALA A 123 -3.75 -1.88 -5.06
N VAL A 124 -4.33 -0.68 -4.96
CA VAL A 124 -3.65 0.57 -5.31
C VAL A 124 -3.58 1.48 -4.09
N GLU A 125 -2.61 2.39 -4.11
CA GLU A 125 -2.50 3.45 -3.13
C GLU A 125 -2.62 4.81 -3.76
N VAL A 126 -3.20 5.75 -3.02
CA VAL A 126 -3.21 7.18 -3.34
C VAL A 126 -2.93 7.99 -2.09
N ASP A 127 -2.28 9.14 -2.24
CA ASP A 127 -2.20 10.11 -1.14
C ASP A 127 -3.29 11.16 -1.28
N ARG A 128 -3.93 11.51 -0.17
CA ARG A 128 -4.94 12.57 -0.10
C ARG A 128 -4.75 13.41 1.15
N THR A 129 -5.09 14.68 1.06
CA THR A 129 -5.24 15.55 2.23
C THR A 129 -6.67 15.45 2.73
N VAL A 130 -6.84 15.20 4.02
CA VAL A 130 -8.15 15.15 4.65
C VAL A 130 -8.69 16.57 4.83
N ASN A 131 -9.93 16.82 4.41
CA ASN A 131 -10.55 18.13 4.56
C ASN A 131 -10.94 18.41 6.03
N ARG A 132 -11.46 19.62 6.30
CA ARG A 132 -11.89 20.03 7.66
C ARG A 132 -12.92 19.08 8.29
N ASP A 133 -13.78 18.47 7.48
CA ASP A 133 -14.82 17.55 7.94
C ASP A 133 -14.34 16.09 8.05
N GLY A 134 -13.03 15.84 7.95
CA GLY A 134 -12.50 14.48 8.06
C GLY A 134 -12.67 13.60 6.81
N LYS A 135 -13.00 14.19 5.66
CA LYS A 135 -13.29 13.47 4.41
C LYS A 135 -12.13 13.57 3.42
N VAL A 136 -12.02 12.58 2.53
CA VAL A 136 -11.13 12.60 1.36
C VAL A 136 -11.92 12.44 0.08
N SER A 137 -11.43 13.03 -1.01
CA SER A 137 -11.96 12.79 -2.36
C SER A 137 -11.14 11.70 -3.06
N LEU A 138 -11.83 10.69 -3.56
CA LEU A 138 -11.32 9.59 -4.38
C LEU A 138 -12.03 9.65 -5.74
N GLY A 139 -11.60 10.59 -6.60
CA GLY A 139 -12.28 10.86 -7.86
C GLY A 139 -13.62 11.56 -7.60
N GLN A 140 -14.71 11.00 -8.09
CA GLN A 140 -16.06 11.54 -7.88
C GLN A 140 -16.69 11.11 -6.54
N GLN A 141 -16.01 10.26 -5.76
CA GLN A 141 -16.50 9.77 -4.48
C GLN A 141 -15.84 10.53 -3.32
N VAL A 142 -16.63 10.85 -2.30
CA VAL A 142 -16.15 11.46 -1.06
C VAL A 142 -16.35 10.48 0.08
N VAL A 143 -15.27 10.13 0.78
CA VAL A 143 -15.27 9.12 1.84
C VAL A 143 -14.83 9.73 3.15
N LEU A 144 -15.53 9.40 4.24
CA LEU A 144 -15.14 9.79 5.59
C LEU A 144 -13.91 8.98 6.04
N ALA A 145 -12.78 9.65 6.19
CA ALA A 145 -11.61 9.08 6.85
C ALA A 145 -11.85 9.10 8.37
N ALA A 146 -11.68 10.27 8.99
CA ALA A 146 -12.08 10.62 10.35
C ALA A 146 -11.86 12.12 10.58
N GLU A 147 -12.74 12.77 11.34
CA GLU A 147 -12.64 14.21 11.68
C GLU A 147 -11.32 14.58 12.35
N ILE A 148 -10.79 13.71 13.22
CA ILE A 148 -9.50 13.93 13.91
C ILE A 148 -8.29 13.99 12.95
N LEU A 149 -8.45 13.55 11.70
CA LEU A 149 -7.39 13.58 10.69
C LEU A 149 -7.44 14.85 9.83
N ALA A 150 -8.35 15.78 10.08
CA ALA A 150 -8.51 17.01 9.31
C ALA A 150 -7.18 17.75 9.10
N GLY A 151 -6.90 18.15 7.86
CA GLY A 151 -5.66 18.82 7.46
C GLY A 151 -4.45 17.89 7.28
N ARG A 152 -4.50 16.64 7.74
CA ARG A 152 -3.40 15.68 7.60
C ARG A 152 -3.35 15.11 6.17
N ARG A 153 -2.13 14.91 5.66
CA ARG A 153 -1.90 14.08 4.47
C ARG A 153 -1.88 12.61 4.87
N VAL A 154 -2.72 11.80 4.23
CA VAL A 154 -2.85 10.37 4.49
C VAL A 154 -2.62 9.59 3.20
N GLY A 155 -2.04 8.39 3.35
CA GLY A 155 -2.13 7.38 2.31
C GLY A 155 -3.46 6.64 2.42
N VAL A 156 -4.02 6.24 1.28
CA VAL A 156 -5.23 5.41 1.19
C VAL A 156 -4.89 4.21 0.34
N ARG A 157 -4.82 3.04 0.96
CA ARG A 157 -4.73 1.75 0.27
C ARG A 157 -6.15 1.30 -0.06
N ILE A 158 -6.36 0.96 -1.32
CA ILE A 158 -7.64 0.60 -1.90
C ILE A 158 -7.54 -0.87 -2.29
N ASP A 159 -8.09 -1.73 -1.44
CA ASP A 159 -8.28 -3.14 -1.72
C ASP A 159 -9.71 -3.36 -2.24
N PRO A 160 -10.04 -4.51 -2.85
CA PRO A 160 -11.37 -4.73 -3.44
C PRO A 160 -12.54 -4.48 -2.49
N ALA A 161 -12.40 -4.83 -1.21
CA ALA A 161 -13.47 -4.70 -0.21
C ALA A 161 -13.31 -3.49 0.71
N THR A 162 -12.09 -2.96 0.88
CA THR A 162 -11.79 -2.00 1.95
C THR A 162 -10.88 -0.86 1.50
N LEU A 163 -11.03 0.27 2.18
CA LEU A 163 -10.11 1.39 2.16
C LEU A 163 -9.37 1.42 3.49
N ALA A 164 -8.04 1.32 3.45
CA ALA A 164 -7.19 1.48 4.61
C ALA A 164 -6.47 2.84 4.53
N PHE A 165 -6.87 3.76 5.40
CA PHE A 165 -6.22 5.04 5.62
C PHE A 165 -5.01 4.85 6.53
N PHE A 166 -3.87 5.38 6.12
CA PHE A 166 -2.62 5.18 6.83
C PHE A 166 -1.74 6.44 6.82
N ASP A 167 -0.82 6.49 7.76
CA ASP A 167 0.22 7.51 7.77
C ASP A 167 1.30 7.19 6.71
N PRO A 168 1.55 8.08 5.74
CA PRO A 168 2.42 7.79 4.61
C PRO A 168 3.89 7.60 4.99
N GLU A 169 4.35 8.09 6.13
CA GLU A 169 5.76 8.00 6.57
C GLU A 169 6.02 6.72 7.38
N THR A 170 5.13 6.41 8.32
CA THR A 170 5.27 5.28 9.26
C THR A 170 4.56 4.01 8.79
N ARG A 171 3.69 4.13 7.77
CA ARG A 171 2.79 3.08 7.29
C ARG A 171 1.77 2.59 8.34
N GLN A 172 1.59 3.33 9.43
CA GLN A 172 0.63 3.01 10.48
C GLN A 172 -0.82 3.16 9.99
N LEU A 173 -1.67 2.17 10.26
CA LEU A 173 -3.08 2.15 9.96
C LEU A 173 -3.82 3.13 10.88
N LEU A 174 -4.45 4.12 10.26
CA LEU A 174 -5.23 5.14 10.96
C LEU A 174 -6.71 4.74 11.01
N ARG A 175 -7.28 4.32 9.87
CA ARG A 175 -8.68 3.89 9.78
C ARG A 175 -8.95 2.92 8.64
N THR A 176 -10.03 2.16 8.78
CA THR A 176 -10.58 1.30 7.73
C THR A 176 -12.02 1.68 7.42
N ARG A 177 -12.38 1.66 6.13
CA ARG A 177 -13.74 1.83 5.62
C ARG A 177 -14.06 0.76 4.58
N PRO A 178 -15.33 0.45 4.32
CA PRO A 178 -15.72 -0.27 3.11
C PRO A 178 -15.27 0.50 1.87
N ASN A 179 -14.93 -0.21 0.80
CA ASN A 179 -14.60 0.40 -0.49
C ASN A 179 -15.87 0.66 -1.32
N PRO A 180 -16.23 1.93 -1.59
CA PRO A 180 -17.38 2.26 -2.44
C PRO A 180 -17.01 2.37 -3.93
N LEU A 181 -15.72 2.20 -4.29
CA LEU A 181 -15.24 2.44 -5.65
C LEU A 181 -15.40 1.23 -6.55
N THR A 182 -15.84 1.46 -7.78
CA THR A 182 -15.78 0.43 -8.82
C THR A 182 -14.35 0.29 -9.37
N PRO A 183 -14.00 -0.87 -9.96
CA PRO A 183 -12.75 -1.06 -10.69
C PRO A 183 -12.40 0.08 -11.66
N GLN A 184 -13.37 0.55 -12.45
CA GLN A 184 -13.18 1.65 -13.41
C GLN A 184 -12.86 2.98 -12.72
N GLN A 185 -13.49 3.26 -11.58
CA GLN A 185 -13.19 4.47 -10.80
C GLN A 185 -11.77 4.44 -10.25
N ILE A 186 -11.30 3.28 -9.78
CA ILE A 186 -9.93 3.06 -9.30
C ILE A 186 -8.92 3.32 -10.43
N ILE A 187 -9.18 2.80 -11.62
CA ILE A 187 -8.36 3.03 -12.82
C ILE A 187 -8.24 4.53 -13.14
N GLY A 188 -9.28 5.32 -12.89
CA GLY A 188 -9.29 6.76 -13.12
C GLY A 188 -8.62 7.61 -12.03
N LEU A 189 -8.23 7.05 -10.89
CA LEU A 189 -7.71 7.84 -9.77
C LEU A 189 -6.37 8.53 -10.08
N ARG A 190 -6.35 9.86 -10.01
CA ARG A 190 -5.09 10.62 -10.12
C ARG A 190 -4.16 10.33 -8.95
N GLY A 191 -2.88 10.17 -9.23
CA GLY A 191 -1.86 9.88 -8.22
C GLY A 191 -1.91 8.44 -7.68
N ALA A 192 -2.63 7.53 -8.34
CA ALA A 192 -2.62 6.13 -7.95
C ALA A 192 -1.28 5.47 -8.27
N ARG A 193 -0.82 4.61 -7.39
CA ARG A 193 0.38 3.80 -7.54
C ARG A 193 0.07 2.36 -7.10
N PRO A 194 0.86 1.36 -7.52
CA PRO A 194 0.77 0.03 -6.96
C PRO A 194 0.85 0.09 -5.43
N ALA A 195 0.00 -0.68 -4.74
CA ALA A 195 0.05 -0.68 -3.29
C ALA A 195 1.36 -1.32 -2.80
N GLY A 196 1.95 -0.72 -1.77
CA GLY A 196 3.08 -1.27 -1.04
C GLY A 196 2.64 -2.38 -0.08
N PRO A 197 3.43 -2.69 0.97
CA PRO A 197 3.01 -3.64 1.99
C PRO A 197 1.74 -3.15 2.72
N PRO A 198 0.93 -4.06 3.29
CA PRO A 198 -0.22 -3.68 4.08
C PRO A 198 0.13 -2.71 5.22
N PRO A 199 -0.72 -1.70 5.49
CA PRO A 199 -0.56 -0.84 6.66
C PRO A 199 -0.50 -1.63 7.96
N GLN A 200 0.41 -1.23 8.84
CA GLN A 200 0.60 -1.87 10.13
C GLN A 200 -0.37 -1.29 11.16
N PRO A 201 -1.00 -2.09 12.03
CA PRO A 201 -1.80 -1.54 13.13
C PRO A 201 -0.97 -0.59 14.00
N SER A 202 -1.64 0.36 14.67
CA SER A 202 -0.97 1.20 15.66
C SER A 202 -0.43 0.35 16.80
N THR A 203 0.88 0.38 16.99
CA THR A 203 1.59 -0.22 18.14
C THR A 203 1.63 0.72 19.35
N GLU A 204 1.21 1.98 19.19
CA GLU A 204 1.17 2.91 20.31
C GLU A 204 0.15 2.46 21.36
N PRO A 205 0.53 2.47 22.65
CA PRO A 205 -0.39 2.12 23.71
C PRO A 205 -1.63 3.04 23.73
N VAL A 206 -2.81 2.43 23.69
CA VAL A 206 -4.07 3.16 23.66
C VAL A 206 -4.45 3.59 25.07
N ARG A 207 -4.54 4.90 25.31
CA ARG A 207 -5.06 5.44 26.58
C ARG A 207 -6.59 5.37 26.61
N VAL A 208 -7.14 4.65 27.57
CA VAL A 208 -8.58 4.52 27.82
C VAL A 208 -8.92 4.94 29.24
N GLN A 209 -10.16 5.38 29.45
CA GLN A 209 -10.69 5.66 30.77
C GLN A 209 -11.75 4.62 31.13
N ARG A 210 -11.72 4.16 32.39
CA ARG A 210 -12.73 3.25 32.93
C ARG A 210 -13.17 3.69 34.31
N ARG A 211 -14.47 3.69 34.54
CA ARG A 211 -15.03 3.82 35.88
C ARG A 211 -15.06 2.45 36.53
N ALA A 212 -14.44 2.31 37.69
CA ALA A 212 -14.48 1.08 38.46
C ALA A 212 -15.91 0.84 39.00
N SER A 213 -16.29 -0.44 39.05
CA SER A 213 -17.54 -0.87 39.69
C SER A 213 -17.58 -0.50 41.18
N ASN A 214 -18.72 -0.74 41.82
CA ASN A 214 -18.85 -0.68 43.29
C ASN A 214 -17.89 -1.62 44.04
N SER A 215 -17.43 -2.70 43.40
CA SER A 215 -16.42 -3.61 43.93
C SER A 215 -14.97 -3.22 43.58
N GLY A 216 -14.76 -2.14 42.82
CA GLY A 216 -13.43 -1.69 42.40
C GLY A 216 -12.86 -2.49 41.23
N VAL A 217 -13.70 -3.04 40.36
CA VAL A 217 -13.29 -3.81 39.17
C VAL A 217 -13.47 -2.95 37.92
N VAL A 218 -12.49 -2.97 37.02
CA VAL A 218 -12.58 -2.36 35.68
C VAL A 218 -12.54 -3.43 34.59
N MET A 219 -13.20 -3.12 33.47
CA MET A 219 -13.17 -3.93 32.24
C MET A 219 -12.43 -3.17 31.15
N VAL A 220 -11.33 -3.72 30.65
CA VAL A 220 -10.53 -3.14 29.56
C VAL A 220 -10.13 -4.24 28.59
N ALA A 221 -10.31 -4.02 27.27
CA ALA A 221 -10.04 -5.03 26.25
C ALA A 221 -10.58 -6.42 26.63
N TRP A 222 -11.86 -6.51 27.08
CA TRP A 222 -12.49 -7.75 27.56
C TRP A 222 -11.83 -8.44 28.77
N GLN A 223 -10.80 -7.86 29.38
CA GLN A 223 -10.14 -8.34 30.59
C GLN A 223 -10.70 -7.64 31.84
N LYS A 224 -11.09 -8.43 32.85
CA LYS A 224 -11.43 -7.94 34.19
C LYS A 224 -10.16 -7.68 34.97
N VAL A 225 -10.07 -6.51 35.58
CA VAL A 225 -8.98 -6.14 36.49
C VAL A 225 -9.57 -5.68 37.81
N ALA A 226 -9.21 -6.35 38.90
CA ALA A 226 -9.56 -5.94 40.24
C ALA A 226 -8.55 -4.91 40.76
N LEU A 227 -9.00 -3.67 40.95
CA LEU A 227 -8.20 -2.60 41.58
C LEU A 227 -8.40 -2.59 43.09
N GLY A 228 -9.56 -3.07 43.55
CA GLY A 228 -9.95 -3.14 44.96
C GLY A 228 -10.97 -2.06 45.33
N ARG A 229 -11.73 -2.30 46.41
CA ARG A 229 -12.85 -1.43 46.82
C ARG A 229 -12.47 0.03 47.07
N VAL A 230 -11.22 0.32 47.42
CA VAL A 230 -10.70 1.69 47.59
C VAL A 230 -10.81 2.55 46.32
N HIS A 231 -10.88 1.89 45.15
CA HIS A 231 -11.04 2.54 43.85
C HIS A 231 -12.48 2.50 43.34
N ALA A 232 -13.44 2.03 44.14
CA ALA A 232 -14.83 1.88 43.74
C ALA A 232 -15.43 3.22 43.27
N GLY A 233 -16.07 3.21 42.08
CA GLY A 233 -16.65 4.40 41.49
C GLY A 233 -15.65 5.43 40.94
N LYS A 234 -14.34 5.24 41.10
CA LYS A 234 -13.35 6.16 40.53
C LYS A 234 -13.12 5.90 39.04
N THR A 235 -12.74 6.94 38.29
CA THR A 235 -12.36 6.81 36.88
C THR A 235 -10.84 6.76 36.79
N VAL A 236 -10.30 5.65 36.31
CA VAL A 236 -8.86 5.47 36.09
C VAL A 236 -8.52 5.61 34.61
N THR A 237 -7.30 6.07 34.33
CA THR A 237 -6.71 6.05 33.00
C THR A 237 -5.87 4.78 32.85
N ILE A 238 -6.05 4.07 31.75
CA ILE A 238 -5.37 2.81 31.47
C ILE A 238 -4.69 2.96 30.12
N THR A 239 -3.38 2.79 30.11
CA THR A 239 -2.56 2.71 28.90
C THR A 239 -2.47 1.24 28.48
N VAL A 240 -3.05 0.92 27.33
CA VAL A 240 -3.19 -0.46 26.82
C VAL A 240 -2.18 -0.69 25.70
N SER A 241 -1.13 -1.47 25.95
CA SER A 241 -0.23 -1.96 24.91
C SER A 241 -0.65 -3.36 24.44
N ASP A 242 0.11 -3.95 23.52
CA ASP A 242 -0.09 -5.34 23.09
C ASP A 242 0.15 -6.33 24.23
N THR A 243 1.04 -5.98 25.18
CA THR A 243 1.45 -6.89 26.24
C THR A 243 0.96 -6.50 27.63
N GLU A 244 0.63 -5.23 27.87
CA GLU A 244 0.44 -4.71 29.21
C GLU A 244 -0.72 -3.72 29.30
N LEU A 245 -1.26 -3.64 30.52
CA LEU A 245 -2.24 -2.67 30.96
C LEU A 245 -1.59 -1.86 32.09
N ALA A 246 -1.15 -0.64 31.79
CA ALA A 246 -0.61 0.29 32.78
C ALA A 246 -1.74 1.21 33.27
N ILE A 247 -2.12 1.07 34.54
CA ILE A 247 -3.30 1.68 35.14
C ILE A 247 -2.86 2.76 36.12
N GLU A 248 -3.20 4.00 35.80
CA GLU A 248 -2.99 5.16 36.67
C GLU A 248 -4.11 5.22 37.70
N CYS A 249 -3.79 4.87 38.94
CA CYS A 249 -4.66 5.02 40.10
C CYS A 249 -4.16 6.18 40.99
N ASP A 250 -5.02 6.72 41.85
CA ASP A 250 -4.65 7.77 42.80
C ASP A 250 -3.53 7.34 43.78
N ASP A 251 -3.42 6.03 44.03
CA ASP A 251 -2.42 5.41 44.91
C ASP A 251 -1.15 4.95 44.17
N GLY A 252 -1.06 5.19 42.85
CA GLY A 252 0.11 4.88 42.04
C GLY A 252 -0.19 4.15 40.72
N LEU A 253 0.86 3.86 39.96
CA LEU A 253 0.79 3.13 38.70
C LEU A 253 0.78 1.62 38.94
N ARG A 254 -0.14 0.89 38.31
CA ARG A 254 -0.20 -0.58 38.34
C ARG A 254 -0.05 -1.15 36.95
N THR A 255 0.93 -2.02 36.72
CA THR A 255 1.13 -2.70 35.44
C THR A 255 0.66 -4.15 35.53
N ILE A 256 -0.21 -4.55 34.60
CA ILE A 256 -0.80 -5.89 34.56
C ILE A 256 -0.57 -6.48 33.17
N ARG A 257 -0.21 -7.76 33.09
CA ARG A 257 -0.10 -8.46 31.80
C ARG A 257 -1.47 -8.51 31.13
N ARG A 258 -1.51 -8.04 29.89
CA ARG A 258 -2.66 -8.23 29.00
C ARG A 258 -2.74 -9.70 28.61
N THR A 259 -3.90 -10.31 28.84
CA THR A 259 -4.10 -11.77 28.64
C THR A 259 -4.80 -12.12 27.34
N ASN A 260 -5.22 -11.12 26.55
CA ASN A 260 -5.88 -11.31 25.26
C ASN A 260 -5.48 -10.22 24.26
N ASP A 261 -5.78 -10.44 22.99
CA ASP A 261 -5.52 -9.53 21.87
C ASP A 261 -6.77 -8.74 21.45
N HIS A 262 -7.87 -8.80 22.21
CA HIS A 262 -9.12 -8.15 21.83
C HIS A 262 -8.95 -6.62 21.68
N PRO A 263 -9.45 -6.03 20.58
CA PRO A 263 -9.24 -4.61 20.32
C PRO A 263 -9.96 -3.73 21.34
N VAL A 264 -9.37 -2.57 21.62
CA VAL A 264 -10.04 -1.52 22.39
C VAL A 264 -11.09 -0.85 21.51
N THR A 265 -12.37 -1.07 21.82
CA THR A 265 -13.49 -0.49 21.07
C THR A 265 -14.01 0.82 21.65
N ARG A 266 -13.78 1.08 22.95
CA ARG A 266 -14.29 2.27 23.65
C ARG A 266 -13.19 2.95 24.46
N ILE A 267 -12.92 4.21 24.15
CA ILE A 267 -11.83 4.98 24.76
C ILE A 267 -12.28 5.68 26.04
N LYS A 268 -13.44 6.36 26.05
CA LYS A 268 -13.93 7.09 27.22
C LYS A 268 -14.84 6.23 28.12
N ALA A 269 -14.77 6.47 29.43
CA ALA A 269 -15.60 5.77 30.43
C ALA A 269 -17.10 6.06 30.24
N HIS A 270 -17.43 7.30 29.86
CA HIS A 270 -18.80 7.74 29.60
C HIS A 270 -18.99 8.10 28.13
N ARG A 271 -20.23 7.95 27.64
CA ARG A 271 -20.66 8.58 26.38
C ARG A 271 -21.02 10.03 26.73
N PRO A 272 -20.65 11.04 25.94
CA PRO A 272 -21.17 12.39 26.16
C PRO A 272 -22.69 12.32 26.28
N ARG A 273 -23.24 12.89 27.36
CA ARG A 273 -24.69 13.03 27.50
C ARG A 273 -25.11 13.97 26.37
N LYS A 274 -26.10 13.59 25.55
CA LYS A 274 -26.76 14.57 24.67
C LYS A 274 -27.33 15.62 25.61
N VAL A 275 -26.81 16.84 25.54
CA VAL A 275 -27.47 17.99 26.14
C VAL A 275 -28.73 18.18 25.29
N ALA A 276 -29.90 17.97 25.88
CA ALA A 276 -31.13 18.45 25.27
C ALA A 276 -30.98 19.98 25.21
N LEU A 277 -31.09 20.54 24.01
CA LEU A 277 -31.31 21.98 23.88
C LEU A 277 -32.72 22.22 24.41
N ASP A 278 -32.81 22.60 25.68
CA ASP A 278 -34.01 23.20 26.25
C ASP A 278 -33.90 24.72 26.03
N GLY A 279 -34.85 25.28 25.27
CA GLY A 279 -34.99 26.73 25.02
C GLY A 279 -35.02 27.10 23.55
#